data_AF-A0A0W0S280-F1
#
_entry.id   AF-A0A0W0S280-F1
#
_cell.length_a   1.000
_cell.length_b   1.000
_cell.length_c   1.000
_cell.angle_alpha   90.00
_cell.angle_beta   90.00
_cell.angle_gamma   90.00
#
_symmetry.space_group_name_H-M   'P 1'
#
loop_
_entity.id
_entity.type
_entity.pdbx_description
1 polymer ?
#
loop_
_entity_poly.entity_id
_entity_poly.type
_entity_poly.pdbx_seq_one_letter_code
_entity_poly.pdbx_strand_id
1 'polypeptide(L)'
;MNFIEYSKDLKEIKPAQEVFVAFLDILGFSDFVRRNTHDNLIAIYQSLFRPIIDMSLTEAAEQITRNSSWIEQVINADTQELLAPKLDNVTLNCLTISDSIILSTSGNVFTDFLTLLATVRNLMARALYFGFPLRGAITHGMLTLDGKITPENPNIIHHQMLGLPIVEAASLEKSQQWSGCTIDASAAEKIGPKLMRLDPVFLTLYEVPIKNKDKKIMPVVNWVQGISDNDKPQIDARKIREGFSAHGKSIDSNVEKIILNTIDFFKKMTSHPIYKNEIIPEDYWDCIVEVIKSDFVRS
;
A
#
# COMPACT_ATOMS: atom_id res chain seq x y z
N MET A 1 -1.09 27.31 -9.27
CA MET A 1 -1.21 27.25 -7.80
C MET A 1 0.15 27.65 -7.23
N ASN A 2 0.26 28.78 -6.55
CA ASN A 2 1.54 29.24 -5.99
C ASN A 2 1.90 28.34 -4.81
N PHE A 3 3.06 27.67 -4.84
CA PHE A 3 3.56 26.85 -3.71
C PHE A 3 3.60 27.64 -2.39
N ILE A 4 3.75 28.96 -2.47
CA ILE A 4 3.72 29.89 -1.35
C ILE A 4 2.36 29.89 -0.64
N GLU A 5 1.23 29.73 -1.34
CA GLU A 5 -0.09 29.66 -0.69
C GLU A 5 -0.29 28.33 0.04
N TYR A 6 0.22 27.22 -0.48
CA TYR A 6 0.18 25.91 0.21
C TYR A 6 1.01 25.91 1.51
N SER A 7 2.10 26.69 1.54
CA SER A 7 2.98 26.78 2.71
C SER A 7 2.41 27.58 3.87
N LYS A 8 1.46 28.50 3.62
CA LYS A 8 0.85 29.34 4.66
C LYS A 8 -0.03 28.55 5.64
N ASP A 9 -0.47 27.35 5.26
CA ASP A 9 -1.24 26.43 6.09
C ASP A 9 -0.39 25.31 6.72
N LEU A 10 0.95 25.38 6.61
CA LEU A 10 1.84 24.44 7.30
C LEU A 10 1.78 24.69 8.80
N LYS A 11 0.95 23.90 9.47
CA LYS A 11 0.83 23.86 10.93
C LYS A 11 2.20 23.54 11.55
N GLU A 12 2.40 24.06 12.76
CA GLU A 12 3.48 23.72 13.68
C GLU A 12 3.78 22.22 13.69
N ILE A 13 5.03 21.85 14.03
CA ILE A 13 5.50 20.47 14.18
C ILE A 13 4.35 19.61 14.71
N LYS A 14 3.87 18.65 13.90
CA LYS A 14 3.06 17.60 14.50
C LYS A 14 4.01 16.81 15.39
N PRO A 15 3.78 16.75 16.71
CA PRO A 15 4.63 15.95 17.60
C PRO A 15 4.73 14.53 17.04
N ALA A 16 5.83 13.84 17.34
CA ALA A 16 6.02 12.48 16.90
C ALA A 16 4.79 11.63 17.26
N GLN A 17 4.20 10.99 16.26
CA GLN A 17 2.97 10.21 16.38
C GLN A 17 3.25 8.77 15.96
N GLU A 18 2.71 7.81 16.71
CA GLU A 18 2.63 6.45 16.23
C GLU A 18 1.62 6.39 15.08
N VAL A 19 2.06 5.88 13.94
CA VAL A 19 1.25 5.78 12.72
C VAL A 19 1.61 4.52 11.94
N PHE A 20 0.76 4.16 10.98
CA PHE A 20 1.11 3.24 9.91
C PHE A 20 1.67 4.01 8.73
N VAL A 21 2.69 3.45 8.08
CA VAL A 21 3.33 4.04 6.90
C VAL A 21 3.36 2.99 5.79
N ALA A 22 2.96 3.37 4.58
CA ALA A 22 3.24 2.61 3.37
C ALA A 22 4.29 3.36 2.54
N PHE A 23 5.34 2.65 2.13
CA PHE A 23 6.29 3.12 1.13
C PHE A 23 6.08 2.29 -0.15
N LEU A 24 5.82 2.96 -1.28
CA LEU A 24 5.65 2.33 -2.58
C LEU A 24 6.63 2.94 -3.60
N ASP A 25 7.19 2.09 -4.44
CA ASP A 25 8.08 2.41 -5.55
C ASP A 25 7.42 2.07 -6.89
N ILE A 26 7.54 2.96 -7.87
CA ILE A 26 7.09 2.72 -9.24
C ILE A 26 8.17 1.96 -10.02
N LEU A 27 7.90 0.68 -10.32
CA LEU A 27 8.85 -0.17 -11.02
C LEU A 27 9.08 0.31 -12.47
N GLY A 28 10.35 0.58 -12.77
CA GLY A 28 10.81 1.03 -14.09
C GLY A 28 10.63 2.53 -14.33
N PHE A 29 10.41 3.34 -13.29
CA PHE A 29 10.22 4.79 -13.43
C PHE A 29 11.42 5.51 -14.05
N SER A 30 12.65 5.11 -13.71
CA SER A 30 13.86 5.69 -14.31
C SER A 30 13.89 5.54 -15.84
N ASP A 31 13.47 4.37 -16.36
CA ASP A 31 13.36 4.15 -17.81
C ASP A 31 12.25 5.00 -18.42
N PHE A 32 11.11 5.07 -17.75
CA PHE A 32 10.00 5.95 -18.13
C PHE A 32 10.47 7.41 -18.25
N VAL A 33 11.19 7.94 -17.27
CA VAL A 33 11.73 9.31 -17.31
C VAL A 33 12.73 9.50 -18.45
N ARG A 34 13.67 8.58 -18.64
CA ARG A 34 14.73 8.70 -19.66
C ARG A 34 14.24 8.58 -21.10
N ARG A 35 13.11 7.91 -21.32
CA ARG A 35 12.57 7.61 -22.66
C ARG A 35 11.42 8.54 -23.07
N ASN A 36 11.06 9.50 -22.23
CA ASN A 36 9.99 10.46 -22.51
C ASN A 36 10.50 11.89 -22.38
N THR A 37 9.90 12.82 -23.13
CA THR A 37 10.14 14.24 -22.95
C THR A 37 9.49 14.74 -21.67
N HIS A 38 9.98 15.84 -21.10
CA HIS A 38 9.42 16.41 -19.87
C HIS A 38 7.92 16.75 -20.00
N ASP A 39 7.50 17.30 -21.14
CA ASP A 39 6.09 17.60 -21.41
C ASP A 39 5.22 16.34 -21.42
N ASN A 40 5.72 15.24 -22.01
CA ASN A 40 5.01 13.98 -22.01
C ASN A 40 4.92 13.37 -20.60
N LEU A 41 5.99 13.51 -19.79
CA LEU A 41 5.97 13.09 -18.39
C LEU A 41 4.89 13.83 -17.60
N ILE A 42 4.81 15.17 -17.77
CA ILE A 42 3.78 15.99 -17.12
C ILE A 42 2.39 15.54 -17.56
N ALA A 43 2.17 15.36 -18.85
CA ALA A 43 0.87 14.95 -19.40
C ALA A 43 0.43 13.59 -18.84
N ILE A 44 1.32 12.60 -18.82
CA ILE A 44 1.06 11.27 -18.26
C ILE A 44 0.80 11.34 -16.74
N TYR A 45 1.61 12.10 -16.01
CA TYR A 45 1.46 12.23 -14.55
C TYR A 45 0.12 12.89 -14.18
N GLN A 46 -0.26 13.95 -14.90
CA GLN A 46 -1.51 14.69 -14.64
C GLN A 46 -2.77 13.93 -15.09
N SER A 47 -2.70 13.22 -16.22
CA SER A 47 -3.88 12.53 -16.79
C SER A 47 -4.11 11.12 -16.24
N LEU A 48 -3.06 10.44 -15.78
CA LEU A 48 -3.16 9.07 -15.29
C LEU A 48 -2.78 8.97 -13.82
N PHE A 49 -1.56 9.34 -13.47
CA PHE A 49 -0.99 8.97 -12.18
C PHE A 49 -1.65 9.68 -10.99
N ARG A 50 -1.82 11.00 -11.07
CA ARG A 50 -2.49 11.78 -10.02
C ARG A 50 -3.96 11.34 -9.82
N PRO A 51 -4.79 11.20 -10.88
CA PRO A 51 -6.13 10.65 -10.74
C PRO A 51 -6.17 9.26 -10.09
N ILE A 52 -5.23 8.37 -10.41
CA ILE A 52 -5.16 7.03 -9.80
C ILE A 52 -4.98 7.13 -8.28
N ILE A 53 -4.09 7.99 -7.80
CA ILE A 53 -3.87 8.21 -6.37
C ILE A 53 -5.14 8.78 -5.72
N ASP A 54 -5.68 9.86 -6.29
CA ASP A 54 -6.84 10.58 -5.75
C ASP A 54 -8.08 9.67 -5.67
N MET A 55 -8.33 8.87 -6.71
CA MET A 55 -9.41 7.87 -6.72
C MET A 55 -9.19 6.77 -5.68
N SER A 56 -7.95 6.28 -5.54
CA SER A 56 -7.64 5.19 -4.59
C SER A 56 -7.82 5.64 -3.14
N LEU A 57 -7.46 6.88 -2.82
CA LEU A 57 -7.70 7.50 -1.52
C LEU A 57 -9.20 7.67 -1.25
N THR A 58 -9.93 8.25 -2.21
CA THR A 58 -11.37 8.53 -2.07
C THR A 58 -12.17 7.24 -1.87
N GLU A 59 -11.92 6.23 -2.70
CA GLU A 59 -12.65 4.95 -2.60
C GLU A 59 -12.30 4.15 -1.35
N ALA A 60 -11.07 4.24 -0.86
CA ALA A 60 -10.72 3.57 0.39
C ALA A 60 -11.57 4.12 1.54
N ALA A 61 -11.72 5.45 1.64
CA ALA A 61 -12.61 6.06 2.63
C ALA A 61 -14.07 5.59 2.47
N GLU A 62 -14.58 5.52 1.24
CA GLU A 62 -15.92 5.00 0.98
C GLU A 62 -16.08 3.52 1.36
N GLN A 63 -15.09 2.68 1.07
CA GLN A 63 -15.12 1.25 1.41
C GLN A 63 -15.16 1.04 2.92
N ILE A 64 -14.40 1.81 3.69
CA ILE A 64 -14.43 1.73 5.15
C ILE A 64 -15.81 2.16 5.68
N THR A 65 -16.39 3.23 5.14
CA THR A 65 -17.74 3.68 5.51
C THR A 65 -18.82 2.65 5.18
N ARG A 66 -18.76 2.03 3.99
CA ARG A 66 -19.74 0.99 3.58
C ARG A 66 -19.66 -0.28 4.43
N ASN A 67 -18.47 -0.60 4.95
CA ASN A 67 -18.22 -1.81 5.73
C ASN A 67 -18.19 -1.56 7.25
N SER A 68 -18.69 -0.40 7.72
CA SER A 68 -18.60 0.01 9.13
C SER A 68 -19.14 -1.03 10.11
N SER A 69 -20.25 -1.68 9.78
CA SER A 69 -20.88 -2.71 10.64
C SER A 69 -19.99 -3.95 10.83
N TRP A 70 -19.30 -4.41 9.78
CA TRP A 70 -18.35 -5.52 9.88
C TRP A 70 -17.10 -5.10 10.66
N ILE A 71 -16.60 -3.88 10.41
CA ILE A 71 -15.45 -3.33 11.12
C ILE A 71 -15.73 -3.23 12.63
N GLU A 72 -16.93 -2.77 13.01
CA GLU A 72 -17.38 -2.75 14.41
C GLU A 72 -17.34 -4.14 15.04
N GLN A 73 -17.82 -5.17 14.34
CA GLN A 73 -17.76 -6.55 14.84
C GLN A 73 -16.32 -7.01 15.09
N VAL A 74 -15.40 -6.73 14.15
CA VAL A 74 -13.98 -7.09 14.31
C VAL A 74 -13.31 -6.34 15.45
N ILE A 75 -13.63 -5.05 15.64
CA ILE A 75 -13.07 -4.22 16.71
C ILE A 75 -13.60 -4.66 18.08
N ASN A 76 -14.90 -4.89 18.17
CA ASN A 76 -15.60 -5.13 19.45
C ASN A 76 -15.52 -6.59 19.91
N ALA A 77 -15.12 -7.52 19.04
CA ALA A 77 -14.97 -8.93 19.36
C ALA A 77 -14.01 -9.21 20.54
N ASP A 78 -13.07 -8.30 20.83
CA ASP A 78 -12.13 -8.45 21.95
C ASP A 78 -12.42 -7.53 23.16
N THR A 79 -13.32 -6.54 23.04
CA THR A 79 -13.41 -5.45 24.02
C THR A 79 -14.75 -5.30 24.76
N GLN A 80 -15.82 -6.02 24.41
CA GLN A 80 -17.19 -5.85 24.97
C GLN A 80 -17.75 -4.40 24.95
N GLU A 81 -16.98 -3.41 24.53
CA GLU A 81 -17.41 -2.02 24.37
C GLU A 81 -17.83 -1.76 22.93
N LEU A 82 -19.08 -1.32 22.73
CA LEU A 82 -19.59 -0.83 21.46
C LEU A 82 -19.08 0.59 21.21
N LEU A 83 -17.87 0.72 20.67
CA LEU A 83 -17.39 2.00 20.14
C LEU A 83 -17.53 1.97 18.61
N ALA A 84 -18.57 2.65 18.10
CA ALA A 84 -18.69 2.90 16.68
C ALA A 84 -17.48 3.71 16.19
N PRO A 85 -16.78 3.29 15.12
CA PRO A 85 -15.66 4.03 14.59
C PRO A 85 -16.12 5.41 14.12
N LYS A 86 -15.43 6.47 14.57
CA LYS A 86 -15.64 7.82 14.04
C LYS A 86 -15.03 7.92 12.64
N LEU A 87 -15.84 7.63 11.63
CA LEU A 87 -15.45 7.60 10.21
C LEU A 87 -15.10 8.99 9.65
N ASP A 88 -15.54 10.06 10.31
CA ASP A 88 -15.37 11.46 9.88
C ASP A 88 -13.90 11.94 9.89
N ASN A 89 -12.96 11.14 10.38
CA ASN A 89 -11.55 11.51 10.59
C ASN A 89 -10.54 10.65 9.81
N VAL A 90 -11.00 9.76 8.94
CA VAL A 90 -10.12 8.90 8.14
C VAL A 90 -9.32 9.76 7.16
N THR A 91 -8.06 10.03 7.52
CA THR A 91 -7.18 10.92 6.76
C THR A 91 -5.84 10.23 6.53
N LEU A 92 -5.41 10.17 5.28
CA LEU A 92 -4.08 9.72 4.88
C LEU A 92 -3.30 10.93 4.38
N ASN A 93 -2.08 11.10 4.88
CA ASN A 93 -1.12 12.01 4.28
C ASN A 93 -0.42 11.27 3.13
N CYS A 94 -0.33 11.91 1.97
CA CYS A 94 0.34 11.39 0.78
C CYS A 94 1.48 12.33 0.38
N LEU A 95 2.68 11.78 0.26
CA LEU A 95 3.86 12.48 -0.25
C LEU A 95 4.40 11.70 -1.44
N THR A 96 4.44 12.34 -2.61
CA THR A 96 5.04 11.77 -3.81
C THR A 96 6.34 12.51 -4.15
N ILE A 97 7.43 11.76 -4.32
CA ILE A 97 8.72 12.29 -4.75
C ILE A 97 9.26 11.34 -5.82
N SER A 98 9.34 11.80 -7.07
CA SER A 98 9.79 10.96 -8.20
C SER A 98 8.91 9.69 -8.33
N ASP A 99 9.52 8.52 -8.13
CA ASP A 99 8.94 7.18 -8.13
C ASP A 99 8.42 6.72 -6.78
N SER A 100 8.74 7.45 -5.72
CA SER A 100 8.36 7.09 -4.36
C SER A 100 7.01 7.70 -4.00
N ILE A 101 6.13 6.88 -3.46
CA ILE A 101 4.85 7.27 -2.84
C ILE A 101 4.91 6.88 -1.38
N ILE A 102 4.77 7.85 -0.49
CA ILE A 102 4.73 7.63 0.95
C ILE A 102 3.33 7.98 1.43
N LEU A 103 2.63 7.00 2.00
CA LEU A 103 1.34 7.18 2.63
C LEU A 103 1.52 7.02 4.14
N SER A 104 0.92 7.88 4.94
CA SER A 104 0.90 7.73 6.40
C SER A 104 -0.46 8.07 6.96
N THR A 105 -0.89 7.32 7.96
CA THR A 105 -2.13 7.57 8.69
C THR A 105 -2.00 8.75 9.66
N SER A 106 -3.12 9.29 10.13
CA SER A 106 -3.13 10.30 11.20
C SER A 106 -3.14 9.70 12.61
N GLY A 107 -3.24 8.37 12.72
CA GLY A 107 -3.24 7.62 13.96
C GLY A 107 -2.78 6.17 13.74
N ASN A 108 -2.96 5.33 14.75
CA ASN A 108 -2.49 3.94 14.76
C ASN A 108 -3.58 2.94 15.17
N VAL A 109 -4.86 3.30 15.02
CA VAL A 109 -5.96 2.38 15.31
C VAL A 109 -6.26 1.47 14.13
N PHE A 110 -7.04 0.41 14.37
CA PHE A 110 -7.36 -0.59 13.34
C PHE A 110 -8.02 0.01 12.08
N THR A 111 -8.90 1.01 12.25
CA THR A 111 -9.52 1.70 11.11
C THR A 111 -8.51 2.46 10.27
N ASP A 112 -7.50 3.08 10.89
CA ASP A 112 -6.43 3.76 10.17
C ASP A 112 -5.64 2.78 9.29
N PHE A 113 -5.29 1.62 9.86
CA PHE A 113 -4.63 0.55 9.11
C PHE A 113 -5.49 0.03 7.96
N LEU A 114 -6.78 -0.21 8.20
CA LEU A 114 -7.70 -0.66 7.16
C LEU A 114 -7.82 0.34 6.01
N THR A 115 -7.88 1.63 6.31
CA THR A 115 -7.88 2.68 5.27
C THR A 115 -6.59 2.66 4.47
N LEU A 116 -5.43 2.58 5.14
CA LEU A 116 -4.14 2.50 4.47
C LEU A 116 -4.07 1.25 3.57
N LEU A 117 -4.47 0.10 4.10
CA LEU A 117 -4.51 -1.18 3.40
C LEU A 117 -5.41 -1.13 2.16
N ALA A 118 -6.64 -0.64 2.30
CA ALA A 118 -7.57 -0.48 1.18
C ALA A 118 -7.04 0.50 0.13
N THR A 119 -6.43 1.60 0.56
CA THR A 119 -5.79 2.58 -0.33
C THR A 119 -4.66 1.94 -1.14
N VAL A 120 -3.73 1.25 -0.47
CA VAL A 120 -2.61 0.57 -1.12
C VAL A 120 -3.14 -0.49 -2.08
N ARG A 121 -4.12 -1.30 -1.68
CA ARG A 121 -4.74 -2.32 -2.53
C ARG A 121 -5.27 -1.75 -3.83
N ASN A 122 -6.08 -0.70 -3.73
CA ASN A 122 -6.70 -0.01 -4.85
C ASN A 122 -5.63 0.65 -5.75
N LEU A 123 -4.67 1.33 -5.13
CA LEU A 123 -3.58 2.03 -5.81
C LEU A 123 -2.71 1.06 -6.60
N MET A 124 -2.31 -0.07 -6.00
CA MET A 124 -1.52 -1.10 -6.69
C MET A 124 -2.23 -1.66 -7.91
N ALA A 125 -3.51 -2.01 -7.78
CA ALA A 125 -4.27 -2.62 -8.86
C ALA A 125 -4.47 -1.66 -10.04
N ARG A 126 -4.85 -0.41 -9.75
CA ARG A 126 -5.02 0.64 -10.77
C ARG A 126 -3.70 1.02 -11.41
N ALA A 127 -2.67 1.26 -10.60
CA ALA A 127 -1.36 1.65 -11.12
C ALA A 127 -0.81 0.59 -12.07
N LEU A 128 -0.89 -0.70 -11.71
CA LEU A 128 -0.54 -1.81 -12.60
C LEU A 128 -1.35 -1.77 -13.90
N TYR A 129 -2.66 -1.59 -13.83
CA TYR A 129 -3.54 -1.52 -15.00
C TYR A 129 -3.14 -0.39 -15.98
N PHE A 130 -2.75 0.77 -15.44
CA PHE A 130 -2.32 1.93 -16.22
C PHE A 130 -0.81 1.96 -16.53
N GLY A 131 -0.08 0.89 -16.26
CA GLY A 131 1.33 0.77 -16.65
C GLY A 131 2.35 1.31 -15.64
N PHE A 132 1.96 1.41 -14.38
CA PHE A 132 2.79 1.80 -13.25
C PHE A 132 2.77 0.70 -12.17
N PRO A 133 3.28 -0.52 -12.45
CA PRO A 133 3.40 -1.57 -11.45
C PRO A 133 4.14 -1.04 -10.22
N LEU A 134 3.55 -1.24 -9.03
CA LEU A 134 4.10 -0.77 -7.76
C LEU A 134 4.71 -1.91 -6.97
N ARG A 135 5.74 -1.62 -6.19
CA ARG A 135 6.27 -2.49 -5.14
C ARG A 135 6.33 -1.72 -3.84
N GLY A 136 6.05 -2.35 -2.70
CA GLY A 136 6.04 -1.61 -1.45
C GLY A 136 6.04 -2.44 -0.18
N ALA A 137 5.93 -1.73 0.93
CA ALA A 137 5.74 -2.32 2.25
C ALA A 137 4.94 -1.39 3.17
N ILE A 138 4.19 -1.96 4.12
CA ILE A 138 3.50 -1.28 5.20
C ILE A 138 4.19 -1.60 6.52
N THR A 139 4.56 -0.57 7.28
CA THR A 139 5.21 -0.64 8.59
C THR A 139 4.42 0.18 9.62
N HIS A 140 4.79 0.07 10.89
CA HIS A 140 4.22 0.86 11.98
C HIS A 140 5.33 1.42 12.86
N GLY A 141 5.17 2.66 13.32
CA GLY A 141 6.08 3.24 14.30
C GLY A 141 5.93 4.74 14.45
N MET A 142 6.88 5.35 15.16
CA MET A 142 6.92 6.79 15.39
C MET A 142 7.35 7.53 14.12
N LEU A 143 6.51 8.48 13.70
CA LEU A 143 6.74 9.36 12.57
C LEU A 143 6.60 10.83 13.02
N THR A 144 7.51 11.68 12.56
CA THR A 144 7.38 13.13 12.67
C THR A 144 7.20 13.73 11.27
N LEU A 145 6.18 14.56 11.14
CA LEU A 145 5.91 15.38 9.96
C LEU A 145 6.10 16.84 10.35
N ASP A 146 7.12 17.47 9.78
CA ASP A 146 7.43 18.88 10.00
C ASP A 146 7.37 19.65 8.68
N GLY A 147 6.69 20.78 8.69
CA GLY A 147 6.58 21.70 7.58
C GLY A 147 6.80 23.10 8.12
N LYS A 148 7.97 23.70 7.88
CA LYS A 148 8.29 25.03 8.38
C LYS A 148 8.72 25.96 7.28
N ILE A 149 8.08 27.12 7.26
CA ILE A 149 8.62 28.30 6.60
C ILE A 149 9.73 28.85 7.49
N THR A 150 10.89 29.14 6.92
CA THR A 150 11.99 29.80 7.66
C THR A 150 11.53 31.21 8.10
N PRO A 151 11.50 31.52 9.40
CA PRO A 151 10.98 32.80 9.89
C PRO A 151 11.67 34.02 9.27
N GLU A 152 12.98 33.91 9.04
CA GLU A 152 13.82 34.99 8.50
C GLU A 152 13.70 35.15 6.97
N ASN A 153 13.21 34.12 6.28
CA ASN A 153 13.00 34.16 4.83
C ASN A 153 11.81 33.30 4.42
N PRO A 154 10.63 33.91 4.18
CA PRO A 154 9.42 33.17 3.85
C PRO A 154 9.44 32.47 2.49
N ASN A 155 10.49 32.68 1.68
CA ASN A 155 10.70 31.96 0.43
C ASN A 155 11.38 30.60 0.62
N ILE A 156 11.84 30.27 1.84
CA ILE A 156 12.42 28.99 2.18
C ILE A 156 11.37 28.17 2.94
N ILE A 157 10.97 27.05 2.35
CA ILE A 157 9.99 26.13 2.91
C ILE A 157 10.66 24.78 3.10
N HIS A 158 10.74 24.31 4.33
CA HIS A 158 11.27 23.00 4.69
C HIS A 158 10.13 22.03 4.95
N HIS A 159 10.09 20.92 4.21
CA HIS A 159 9.26 19.77 4.51
C HIS A 159 10.15 18.62 4.95
N GLN A 160 9.86 18.02 6.09
CA GLN A 160 10.60 16.91 6.66
C GLN A 160 9.62 15.83 7.10
N MET A 161 9.94 14.60 6.71
CA MET A 161 9.25 13.40 7.15
C MET A 161 10.33 12.45 7.65
N LEU A 162 10.30 12.13 8.94
CA LEU A 162 11.35 11.36 9.60
C LEU A 162 10.75 10.34 10.55
N GLY A 163 11.27 9.11 10.47
CA GLY A 163 10.79 8.01 11.28
C GLY A 163 11.38 6.69 10.77
N LEU A 164 11.68 5.80 11.73
CA LEU A 164 12.07 4.43 11.45
C LEU A 164 11.11 3.68 10.50
N PRO A 165 9.76 3.81 10.60
CA PRO A 165 8.87 3.08 9.70
C PRO A 165 9.10 3.37 8.20
N ILE A 166 9.52 4.59 7.82
CA ILE A 166 9.84 4.90 6.42
C ILE A 166 11.06 4.10 5.95
N VAL A 167 12.10 4.05 6.79
CA VAL A 167 13.37 3.39 6.48
C VAL A 167 13.15 1.88 6.34
N GLU A 168 12.39 1.30 7.27
CA GLU A 168 12.04 -0.12 7.25
C GLU A 168 11.17 -0.48 6.04
N ALA A 169 10.18 0.36 5.72
CA ALA A 169 9.31 0.13 4.57
C ALA A 169 10.09 0.20 3.26
N ALA A 170 10.96 1.20 3.09
CA ALA A 170 11.84 1.31 1.92
C ALA A 170 12.84 0.15 1.82
N SER A 171 13.39 -0.30 2.95
CA SER A 171 14.30 -1.46 3.00
C SER A 171 13.59 -2.75 2.56
N LEU A 172 12.38 -3.00 3.10
CA LEU A 172 11.59 -4.18 2.80
C LEU A 172 11.08 -4.16 1.35
N GLU A 173 10.59 -3.02 0.87
CA GLU A 173 10.25 -2.78 -0.54
C GLU A 173 11.41 -3.21 -1.44
N LYS A 174 12.63 -2.70 -1.18
CA LYS A 174 13.80 -2.93 -2.03
C LYS A 174 14.24 -4.40 -2.05
N SER A 175 13.93 -5.16 -0.99
CA SER A 175 14.28 -6.57 -0.89
C SER A 175 13.42 -7.49 -1.76
N GLN A 176 12.24 -7.05 -2.19
CA GLN A 176 11.26 -7.87 -2.88
C GLN A 176 11.52 -7.98 -4.41
N GLN A 177 11.14 -9.11 -5.03
CA GLN A 177 11.27 -9.38 -6.47
C GLN A 177 9.93 -9.60 -7.18
N TRP A 178 8.92 -8.78 -6.89
CA TRP A 178 7.59 -8.84 -7.51
C TRP A 178 6.91 -7.47 -7.39
N SER A 179 5.81 -7.24 -8.11
CA SER A 179 4.91 -6.10 -7.89
C SER A 179 3.86 -6.51 -6.86
N GLY A 180 4.06 -6.04 -5.63
CA GLY A 180 3.34 -6.44 -4.43
C GLY A 180 3.67 -5.53 -3.27
N CYS A 181 2.87 -5.60 -2.21
CA CYS A 181 3.11 -4.86 -0.98
C CYS A 181 3.03 -5.79 0.23
N THR A 182 4.10 -5.87 1.01
CA THR A 182 4.18 -6.69 2.23
C THR A 182 3.77 -5.90 3.47
N ILE A 183 3.20 -6.58 4.45
CA ILE A 183 3.02 -6.03 5.80
C ILE A 183 4.21 -6.48 6.64
N ASP A 184 4.92 -5.52 7.23
CA ASP A 184 6.04 -5.77 8.11
C ASP A 184 5.59 -6.28 9.48
N ALA A 185 6.51 -6.91 10.22
CA ALA A 185 6.30 -7.36 11.58
C ALA A 185 5.76 -6.26 12.49
N SER A 186 6.30 -5.04 12.44
CA SER A 186 5.85 -3.91 13.25
C SER A 186 4.35 -3.62 13.08
N ALA A 187 3.87 -3.63 11.83
CA ALA A 187 2.46 -3.39 11.52
C ALA A 187 1.60 -4.60 11.88
N ALA A 188 2.07 -5.82 11.60
CA ALA A 188 1.36 -7.05 11.95
C ALA A 188 1.17 -7.19 13.47
N GLU A 189 2.21 -6.92 14.26
CA GLU A 189 2.19 -6.94 15.72
C GLU A 189 1.25 -5.88 16.30
N LYS A 190 1.27 -4.66 15.74
CA LYS A 190 0.37 -3.57 16.19
C LYS A 190 -1.10 -3.93 16.01
N ILE A 191 -1.44 -4.58 14.90
CA ILE A 191 -2.82 -5.02 14.62
C ILE A 191 -3.17 -6.28 15.41
N GLY A 192 -2.19 -7.14 15.65
CA GLY A 192 -2.32 -8.33 16.47
C GLY A 192 -3.37 -9.31 15.90
N PRO A 193 -4.15 -10.00 16.75
CA PRO A 193 -5.11 -11.01 16.32
C PRO A 193 -6.17 -10.52 15.34
N LYS A 194 -6.46 -9.20 15.30
CA LYS A 194 -7.42 -8.62 14.35
C LYS A 194 -7.00 -8.81 12.90
N LEU A 195 -5.70 -8.97 12.63
CA LEU A 195 -5.16 -9.25 11.30
C LEU A 195 -5.76 -10.56 10.75
N MET A 196 -5.96 -11.54 11.63
CA MET A 196 -6.53 -12.86 11.34
C MET A 196 -8.04 -12.87 11.23
N ARG A 197 -8.69 -11.71 11.39
CA ARG A 197 -10.14 -11.55 11.16
C ARG A 197 -10.41 -10.72 9.92
N LEU A 198 -9.36 -10.27 9.22
CA LEU A 198 -9.49 -9.50 8.00
C LEU A 198 -10.02 -10.38 6.89
N ASP A 199 -10.91 -9.81 6.09
CA ASP A 199 -11.36 -10.46 4.88
C ASP A 199 -10.13 -10.69 3.96
N PRO A 200 -9.90 -11.94 3.52
CA PRO A 200 -8.88 -12.33 2.54
C PRO A 200 -8.86 -11.50 1.26
N VAL A 201 -9.95 -10.78 0.96
CA VAL A 201 -10.07 -9.80 -0.11
C VAL A 201 -9.15 -8.59 0.08
N PHE A 202 -8.78 -8.22 1.31
CA PHE A 202 -7.83 -7.14 1.57
C PHE A 202 -6.40 -7.64 1.78
N LEU A 203 -6.22 -8.77 2.47
CA LEU A 203 -4.94 -9.23 2.95
C LEU A 203 -4.85 -10.75 2.90
N THR A 204 -3.67 -11.28 2.58
CA THR A 204 -3.45 -12.73 2.42
C THR A 204 -2.02 -13.09 2.84
N LEU A 205 -1.74 -14.37 3.08
CA LEU A 205 -0.37 -14.86 3.17
C LEU A 205 0.16 -15.26 1.79
N TYR A 206 1.41 -14.88 1.52
CA TYR A 206 2.08 -15.28 0.29
C TYR A 206 3.56 -15.56 0.52
N GLU A 207 4.10 -16.51 -0.25
CA GLU A 207 5.54 -16.80 -0.34
C GLU A 207 6.23 -15.70 -1.15
N VAL A 208 6.56 -14.61 -0.49
CA VAL A 208 7.15 -13.43 -1.10
C VAL A 208 8.56 -13.74 -1.62
N PRO A 209 8.84 -13.52 -2.92
CA PRO A 209 10.17 -13.71 -3.47
C PRO A 209 11.11 -12.57 -3.00
N ILE A 210 12.10 -12.93 -2.19
CA ILE A 210 13.11 -12.00 -1.66
C ILE A 210 14.41 -12.13 -2.48
N LYS A 211 15.09 -11.00 -2.74
CA LYS A 211 16.38 -10.98 -3.45
C LYS A 211 17.41 -11.83 -2.72
N ASN A 212 18.07 -12.72 -3.46
CA ASN A 212 19.17 -13.56 -2.98
C ASN A 212 18.81 -14.46 -1.78
N LYS A 213 17.53 -14.75 -1.57
CA LYS A 213 17.04 -15.65 -0.53
C LYS A 213 15.93 -16.50 -1.11
N ASP A 214 15.59 -17.57 -0.40
CA ASP A 214 14.36 -18.31 -0.66
C ASP A 214 13.14 -17.42 -0.38
N LYS A 215 11.98 -17.86 -0.89
CA LYS A 215 10.72 -17.16 -0.64
C LYS A 215 10.43 -17.14 0.86
N LYS A 216 9.91 -16.02 1.37
CA LYS A 216 9.49 -15.88 2.76
C LYS A 216 7.98 -15.76 2.83
N ILE A 217 7.32 -16.54 3.69
CA ILE A 217 5.89 -16.39 3.92
C ILE A 217 5.66 -15.10 4.71
N MET A 218 4.86 -14.19 4.15
CA MET A 218 4.55 -12.90 4.76
C MET A 218 3.09 -12.50 4.48
N PRO A 219 2.47 -11.71 5.38
CA PRO A 219 1.24 -11.01 5.06
C PRO A 219 1.47 -10.00 3.93
N VAL A 220 0.58 -10.00 2.94
CA VAL A 220 0.65 -9.12 1.78
C VAL A 220 -0.71 -8.52 1.44
N VAL A 221 -0.68 -7.35 0.80
CA VAL A 221 -1.87 -6.69 0.26
C VAL A 221 -2.41 -7.50 -0.91
N ASN A 222 -3.68 -7.91 -0.85
CA ASN A 222 -4.32 -8.64 -1.94
C ASN A 222 -4.88 -7.69 -3.01
N TRP A 223 -4.00 -7.13 -3.83
CA TRP A 223 -4.39 -6.18 -4.87
C TRP A 223 -5.22 -6.79 -6.01
N VAL A 224 -5.25 -8.12 -6.17
CA VAL A 224 -6.00 -8.80 -7.24
C VAL A 224 -7.51 -8.56 -7.12
N GLN A 225 -8.00 -8.37 -5.89
CA GLN A 225 -9.39 -8.05 -5.60
C GLN A 225 -9.65 -6.54 -5.47
N GLY A 226 -8.66 -5.69 -5.77
CA GLY A 226 -8.73 -4.23 -5.59
C GLY A 226 -9.49 -3.46 -6.66
N ILE A 227 -9.94 -4.13 -7.73
CA ILE A 227 -10.75 -3.51 -8.79
C ILE A 227 -12.19 -4.02 -8.66
N SER A 228 -13.13 -3.08 -8.45
CA SER A 228 -14.56 -3.38 -8.30
C SER A 228 -15.10 -4.14 -9.51
N ASP A 229 -16.03 -5.08 -9.30
CA ASP A 229 -16.62 -5.91 -10.37
C ASP A 229 -17.20 -5.12 -11.54
N ASN A 230 -17.67 -3.89 -11.29
CA ASN A 230 -18.29 -3.04 -12.30
C ASN A 230 -17.28 -2.27 -13.16
N ASP A 231 -16.03 -2.14 -12.69
CA ASP A 231 -14.94 -1.43 -13.35
C ASP A 231 -13.77 -2.37 -13.67
N LYS A 232 -14.00 -3.68 -13.88
CA LYS A 232 -12.94 -4.65 -14.24
C LYS A 232 -12.62 -4.60 -15.73
N PRO A 233 -11.63 -3.82 -16.20
CA PRO A 233 -10.88 -4.30 -17.33
C PRO A 233 -10.14 -5.56 -16.87
N GLN A 234 -10.24 -6.64 -17.65
CA GLN A 234 -9.68 -7.93 -17.28
C GLN A 234 -8.17 -7.80 -17.09
N ILE A 235 -7.70 -7.78 -15.84
CA ILE A 235 -6.29 -8.04 -15.54
C ILE A 235 -6.09 -9.53 -15.78
N ASP A 236 -5.19 -9.84 -16.70
CA ASP A 236 -4.69 -11.18 -16.96
C ASP A 236 -3.14 -11.13 -16.99
N ALA A 237 -2.51 -12.28 -17.19
CA ALA A 237 -1.04 -12.35 -17.26
C ALA A 237 -0.45 -11.47 -18.38
N ARG A 238 -1.19 -11.27 -19.47
CA ARG A 238 -0.77 -10.41 -20.58
C ARG A 238 -0.83 -8.95 -20.15
N LYS A 239 -1.92 -8.50 -19.52
CA LYS A 239 -2.08 -7.13 -19.03
C LYS A 239 -1.04 -6.78 -17.96
N ILE A 240 -0.69 -7.73 -17.09
CA ILE A 240 0.42 -7.57 -16.14
C ILE A 240 1.70 -7.25 -16.90
N ARG A 241 2.07 -8.07 -17.89
CA ARG A 241 3.28 -7.85 -18.71
C ARG A 241 3.24 -6.52 -19.45
N GLU A 242 2.11 -6.17 -20.07
CA GLU A 242 1.90 -4.87 -20.72
C GLU A 242 2.13 -3.71 -19.75
N GLY A 243 1.71 -3.86 -18.48
CA GLY A 243 1.94 -2.84 -17.46
C GLY A 243 3.43 -2.59 -17.18
N PHE A 244 4.27 -3.61 -17.29
CA PHE A 244 5.73 -3.48 -17.12
C PHE A 244 6.44 -2.88 -18.34
N SER A 245 5.92 -3.06 -19.55
CA SER A 245 6.49 -2.46 -20.78
C SER A 245 5.85 -1.13 -21.18
N ALA A 246 4.75 -0.74 -20.54
CA ALA A 246 4.04 0.50 -20.81
C ALA A 246 4.95 1.73 -20.75
N HIS A 247 4.56 2.79 -21.44
CA HIS A 247 5.26 4.09 -21.44
C HIS A 247 6.74 4.00 -21.90
N GLY A 248 7.05 2.99 -22.71
CA GLY A 248 8.37 2.79 -23.32
C GLY A 248 9.40 2.09 -22.42
N LYS A 249 9.00 1.55 -21.26
CA LYS A 249 9.91 0.87 -20.32
C LYS A 249 10.53 -0.40 -20.93
N SER A 250 11.80 -0.66 -20.62
CA SER A 250 12.49 -1.88 -21.06
C SER A 250 12.08 -3.10 -20.23
N ILE A 251 12.12 -4.29 -20.84
CA ILE A 251 12.09 -5.55 -20.10
C ILE A 251 13.45 -6.22 -20.29
N ASP A 252 14.28 -6.16 -19.24
CA ASP A 252 15.50 -6.98 -19.13
C ASP A 252 15.21 -8.29 -18.36
N SER A 253 16.24 -9.12 -18.17
CA SER A 253 16.09 -10.41 -17.47
C SER A 253 15.66 -10.28 -15.99
N ASN A 254 16.03 -9.19 -15.32
CA ASN A 254 15.62 -8.95 -13.94
C ASN A 254 14.17 -8.47 -13.87
N VAL A 255 13.76 -7.57 -14.77
CA VAL A 255 12.35 -7.15 -14.92
C VAL A 255 11.47 -8.35 -15.29
N GLU A 256 11.94 -9.21 -16.19
CA GLU A 256 11.25 -10.45 -16.57
C GLU A 256 10.99 -11.35 -15.35
N LYS A 257 12.00 -11.53 -14.48
CA LYS A 257 11.85 -12.27 -13.24
C LYS A 257 10.75 -11.67 -12.34
N ILE A 258 10.71 -10.34 -12.22
CA ILE A 258 9.70 -9.62 -11.44
C ILE A 258 8.30 -9.82 -12.03
N ILE A 259 8.16 -9.75 -13.36
CA ILE A 259 6.90 -10.01 -14.08
C ILE A 259 6.40 -11.42 -13.78
N LEU A 260 7.26 -12.43 -13.92
CA LEU A 260 6.89 -13.82 -13.68
C LEU A 260 6.43 -14.07 -12.25
N ASN A 261 7.14 -13.52 -11.26
CA ASN A 261 6.75 -13.59 -9.86
C ASN A 261 5.42 -12.88 -9.59
N THR A 262 5.17 -11.74 -10.25
CA THR A 262 3.90 -11.01 -10.15
C THR A 262 2.73 -11.82 -10.74
N ILE A 263 2.95 -12.48 -11.88
CA ILE A 263 1.98 -13.38 -12.51
C ILE A 263 1.71 -14.61 -11.63
N ASP A 264 2.73 -15.16 -10.97
CA ASP A 264 2.56 -16.26 -10.01
C ASP A 264 1.61 -15.86 -8.87
N PHE A 265 1.86 -14.71 -8.24
CA PHE A 265 0.96 -14.16 -7.22
C PHE A 265 -0.47 -13.99 -7.76
N PHE A 266 -0.61 -13.34 -8.91
CA PHE A 266 -1.92 -13.13 -9.54
C PHE A 266 -2.66 -14.45 -9.72
N LYS A 267 -2.04 -15.46 -10.35
CA LYS A 267 -2.66 -16.78 -10.56
C LYS A 267 -3.05 -17.46 -9.26
N LYS A 268 -2.18 -17.45 -8.24
CA LYS A 268 -2.50 -18.04 -6.93
C LYS A 268 -3.75 -17.37 -6.34
N MET A 269 -3.81 -16.04 -6.35
CA MET A 269 -4.95 -15.30 -5.82
C MET A 269 -6.22 -15.48 -6.65
N THR A 270 -6.19 -15.45 -7.98
CA THR A 270 -7.41 -15.65 -8.80
C THR A 270 -7.96 -17.07 -8.67
N SER A 271 -7.09 -18.05 -8.38
CA SER A 271 -7.49 -19.46 -8.23
C SER A 271 -7.89 -19.86 -6.81
N HIS A 272 -7.66 -18.99 -5.83
CA HIS A 272 -7.78 -19.35 -4.41
C HIS A 272 -9.23 -19.67 -4.02
N PRO A 273 -9.50 -20.79 -3.33
CA PRO A 273 -10.85 -21.25 -2.97
C PRO A 273 -11.69 -20.21 -2.22
N ILE A 274 -11.04 -19.37 -1.42
CA ILE A 274 -11.70 -18.33 -0.64
C ILE A 274 -12.47 -17.32 -1.49
N TYR A 275 -11.99 -17.03 -2.70
CA TYR A 275 -12.66 -16.12 -3.64
C TYR A 275 -13.69 -16.84 -4.52
N LYS A 276 -13.81 -18.16 -4.37
CA LYS A 276 -14.85 -18.99 -4.98
C LYS A 276 -15.95 -19.36 -3.98
N ASN A 277 -15.91 -18.80 -2.76
CA ASN A 277 -16.78 -19.18 -1.64
C ASN A 277 -16.67 -20.67 -1.25
N GLU A 278 -15.52 -21.29 -1.49
CA GLU A 278 -15.28 -22.71 -1.22
C GLU A 278 -14.73 -22.95 0.20
N ILE A 279 -14.26 -21.90 0.89
CA ILE A 279 -13.72 -21.94 2.27
C ILE A 279 -14.24 -20.71 3.03
N ILE A 280 -14.63 -20.88 4.30
CA ILE A 280 -15.00 -19.76 5.17
C ILE A 280 -13.75 -19.04 5.71
N PRO A 281 -13.76 -17.69 5.87
CA PRO A 281 -12.59 -16.92 6.28
C PRO A 281 -11.92 -17.39 7.57
N GLU A 282 -12.68 -17.90 8.53
CA GLU A 282 -12.17 -18.39 9.81
C GLU A 282 -11.21 -19.58 9.64
N ASP A 283 -11.59 -20.57 8.83
CA ASP A 283 -10.78 -21.77 8.57
C ASP A 283 -9.46 -21.42 7.86
N TYR A 284 -9.49 -20.39 7.00
CA TYR A 284 -8.30 -19.90 6.30
C TYR A 284 -7.28 -19.29 7.27
N TRP A 285 -7.77 -18.55 8.25
CA TRP A 285 -6.91 -17.88 9.22
C TRP A 285 -6.33 -18.84 10.25
N ASP A 286 -7.07 -19.87 10.67
CA ASP A 286 -6.54 -20.93 11.53
C ASP A 286 -5.36 -21.66 10.87
N CYS A 287 -5.41 -21.93 9.56
CA CYS A 287 -4.26 -22.46 8.81
C CYS A 287 -3.07 -21.49 8.77
N ILE A 288 -3.33 -20.18 8.73
CA ILE A 288 -2.31 -19.14 8.68
C ILE A 288 -1.63 -18.92 10.03
N VAL A 289 -2.38 -18.97 11.14
CA VAL A 289 -1.87 -18.75 12.49
C VAL A 289 -0.73 -19.71 12.83
N GLU A 290 -0.88 -20.98 12.46
CA GLU A 290 0.15 -22.02 12.66
C GLU A 290 1.45 -21.74 11.88
N VAL A 291 1.33 -21.17 10.68
CA VAL A 291 2.47 -20.77 9.84
C VAL A 291 3.17 -19.53 10.42
N ILE A 292 2.41 -18.52 10.84
CA ILE A 292 3.00 -17.29 11.42
C ILE A 292 3.68 -17.60 12.76
N LYS A 293 3.06 -18.41 13.64
CA LYS A 293 3.65 -18.80 14.93
C LYS A 293 4.95 -19.60 14.77
N SER A 294 5.05 -20.44 13.75
CA SER A 294 6.25 -21.27 13.54
C SER A 294 7.45 -20.49 12.99
N ASP A 295 7.21 -19.42 12.22
CA ASP A 295 8.25 -18.57 11.65
C ASP A 295 8.65 -17.38 12.56
N PHE A 296 7.73 -16.79 13.33
CA PHE A 296 8.05 -15.67 14.25
C PHE A 296 8.73 -16.12 15.56
N VAL A 297 8.54 -17.36 16.00
CA VAL A 297 9.21 -17.89 17.22
C VAL A 297 10.68 -18.29 16.95
N ARG A 298 11.14 -18.24 15.69
CA ARG A 298 12.49 -18.66 15.27
C ARG A 298 13.42 -17.51 14.83
N SER A 299 13.00 -16.25 14.96
CA SER A 299 13.84 -15.06 14.73
C SER A 299 14.13 -14.33 16.03
#